data_AF-A0A6C0ACZ7-F1
#
_entry.id   AF-A0A6C0ACZ7-F1
#
_cell.length_a   1.000
_cell.length_b   1.000
_cell.length_c   1.000
_cell.angle_alpha   90.00
_cell.angle_beta   90.00
_cell.angle_gamma   90.00
#
_symmetry.space_group_name_H-M   'P 1'
#
loop_
_entity.id
_entity.type
_entity.pdbx_description
1 polymer ?
#
loop_
_entity_poly.entity_id
_entity_poly.type
_entity_poly.pdbx_seq_one_letter_code
_entity_poly.pdbx_strand_id
1 'polypeptide(L)'
;MTEHIYLMELQNNKYYIGKTKNFNSRMGQHETGNGAAFTRLNGPPKLSTSLMQVQTGSAGEETKKTLEYMISHGINSVRGAEYCQIEDFTLNDCKRMSYAASHHLGRSPLEVENIFRDQIQFILNNSLNCNNFSNLKNDEENLLFFDLKNFINEKSITQNKEPFLILTNAVINELIINRPKTLEELEKIKGIGPKKIKEYGEEIINIIKTHLIQKCISCNTQIESNPNKTKCYKCWKQNNKK
;
A
#
# COMPACT_ATOMS: atom_id res chain seq x y z
N MET A 1 -18.84 -3.82 -28.26
CA MET A 1 -17.69 -4.34 -27.49
C MET A 1 -17.72 -3.67 -26.12
N THR A 2 -17.49 -4.39 -25.03
CA THR A 2 -17.50 -3.84 -23.67
C THR A 2 -16.07 -3.61 -23.20
N GLU A 3 -15.84 -2.56 -22.42
CA GLU A 3 -14.57 -2.32 -21.75
C GLU A 3 -14.69 -2.75 -20.28
N HIS A 4 -13.60 -3.21 -19.70
CA HIS A 4 -13.49 -3.60 -18.30
C HIS A 4 -12.61 -2.59 -17.59
N ILE A 5 -13.14 -2.01 -16.51
CA ILE A 5 -12.35 -1.29 -15.53
C ILE A 5 -12.03 -2.25 -14.40
N TYR A 6 -10.78 -2.31 -14.01
CA TYR A 6 -10.31 -3.20 -12.98
C TYR A 6 -9.48 -2.43 -11.96
N LEU A 7 -9.59 -2.86 -10.70
CA LEU A 7 -8.77 -2.41 -9.59
C LEU A 7 -7.87 -3.56 -9.16
N MET A 8 -6.58 -3.30 -9.04
CA MET A 8 -5.62 -4.22 -8.44
C MET A 8 -5.10 -3.63 -7.14
N GLU A 9 -5.23 -4.39 -6.06
CA GLU A 9 -4.44 -4.16 -4.86
C GLU A 9 -3.05 -4.76 -5.05
N LEU A 10 -2.01 -3.96 -4.89
CA LEU A 10 -0.62 -4.35 -5.03
C LEU A 10 0.03 -4.52 -3.65
N GLN A 11 1.35 -4.73 -3.62
CA GLN A 11 2.09 -4.75 -2.37
C GLN A 11 2.19 -3.33 -1.77
N ASN A 12 2.51 -3.23 -0.48
CA ASN A 12 2.72 -1.97 0.25
C ASN A 12 1.54 -0.99 0.17
N ASN A 13 0.31 -1.53 0.22
CA ASN A 13 -0.95 -0.78 0.16
C ASN A 13 -1.03 0.18 -1.05
N LYS A 14 -0.46 -0.25 -2.19
CA LYS A 14 -0.56 0.47 -3.45
C LYS A 14 -1.71 -0.09 -4.29
N TYR A 15 -2.34 0.76 -5.09
CA TYR A 15 -3.48 0.41 -5.91
C TYR A 15 -3.27 0.85 -7.36
N TYR A 16 -3.71 0.01 -8.30
CA TYR A 16 -3.69 0.34 -9.71
C TYR A 16 -5.07 0.17 -10.32
N ILE A 17 -5.53 1.21 -11.01
CA ILE A 17 -6.77 1.21 -11.77
C ILE A 17 -6.39 1.18 -13.25
N GLY A 18 -7.01 0.28 -14.01
CA GLY A 18 -6.80 0.21 -15.45
C GLY A 18 -8.08 -0.06 -16.22
N LYS A 19 -8.07 0.27 -17.50
CA LYS A 19 -9.14 -0.07 -18.44
C LYS A 19 -8.63 -0.96 -19.58
N THR A 20 -9.42 -1.96 -19.99
CA THR A 20 -9.05 -2.87 -21.08
C THR A 20 -10.27 -3.50 -21.75
N LYS A 21 -10.20 -3.78 -23.04
CA LYS A 21 -11.18 -4.62 -23.77
C LYS A 21 -10.92 -6.12 -23.56
N ASN A 22 -9.66 -6.47 -23.29
CA ASN A 22 -9.19 -7.85 -23.18
C ASN A 22 -8.66 -8.10 -21.77
N PHE A 23 -9.57 -8.34 -20.81
CA PHE A 23 -9.22 -8.44 -19.39
C PHE A 23 -8.19 -9.53 -19.09
N ASN A 24 -8.44 -10.77 -19.52
CA ASN A 24 -7.55 -11.91 -19.23
C ASN A 24 -6.12 -11.69 -19.75
N SER A 25 -5.98 -11.21 -20.99
CA SER A 25 -4.66 -10.90 -21.56
C SER A 25 -3.96 -9.79 -20.77
N ARG A 26 -4.70 -8.75 -20.37
CA ARG A 26 -4.14 -7.65 -19.58
C ARG A 26 -3.72 -8.09 -18.18
N MET A 27 -4.49 -8.95 -17.50
CA MET A 27 -4.08 -9.49 -16.20
C MET A 27 -2.83 -10.35 -16.33
N GLY A 28 -2.76 -11.22 -17.34
CA GLY A 28 -1.55 -11.99 -17.63
C GLY A 28 -0.32 -11.10 -17.87
N GLN A 29 -0.47 -9.90 -18.43
CA GLN A 29 0.64 -8.95 -18.52
C GLN A 29 1.09 -8.43 -17.15
N HIS A 30 0.16 -8.10 -16.25
CA HIS A 30 0.49 -7.67 -14.89
C HIS A 30 1.13 -8.79 -14.07
N GLU A 31 0.64 -10.02 -14.21
CA GLU A 31 1.25 -11.21 -13.61
C GLU A 31 2.66 -11.43 -14.15
N THR A 32 2.84 -11.38 -15.48
CA THR A 32 4.16 -11.51 -16.15
C THR A 32 5.11 -10.33 -15.95
N GLY A 33 4.63 -9.26 -15.29
CA GLY A 33 5.27 -7.97 -15.13
C GLY A 33 5.71 -7.31 -16.43
N ASN A 34 4.95 -7.56 -17.49
CA ASN A 34 4.88 -6.72 -18.67
C ASN A 34 3.74 -5.68 -18.56
N GLY A 35 3.12 -5.56 -17.37
CA GLY A 35 2.11 -4.56 -17.03
C GLY A 35 2.68 -3.14 -16.92
N ALA A 36 1.85 -2.20 -16.45
CA ALA A 36 2.23 -0.80 -16.25
C ALA A 36 3.43 -0.63 -15.31
N ALA A 37 4.22 0.42 -15.50
CA ALA A 37 5.46 0.65 -14.74
C ALA A 37 5.23 0.65 -13.21
N PHE A 38 4.19 1.34 -12.74
CA PHE A 38 3.79 1.35 -11.34
C PHE A 38 3.48 -0.05 -10.79
N THR A 39 2.82 -0.90 -11.57
CA THR A 39 2.51 -2.28 -11.17
C THR A 39 3.76 -3.17 -11.12
N ARG A 40 4.75 -2.92 -11.99
CA ARG A 40 6.03 -3.65 -11.93
C ARG A 40 6.84 -3.27 -10.69
N LEU A 41 6.79 -2.00 -10.29
CA LEU A 41 7.52 -1.48 -9.13
C LEU A 41 6.93 -1.97 -7.81
N ASN A 42 5.60 -2.00 -7.70
CA ASN A 42 4.89 -2.29 -6.45
C ASN A 42 4.43 -3.76 -6.33
N GLY A 43 5.00 -4.65 -7.14
CA GLY A 43 4.79 -6.09 -7.06
C GLY A 43 3.50 -6.59 -7.73
N PRO A 44 3.34 -7.92 -7.84
CA PRO A 44 2.16 -8.52 -8.46
C PRO A 44 0.90 -8.23 -7.62
N PRO A 45 -0.29 -8.27 -8.25
CA PRO A 45 -1.55 -8.08 -7.54
C PRO A 45 -1.70 -9.08 -6.38
N LYS A 46 -2.18 -8.61 -5.23
CA LYS A 46 -2.79 -9.48 -4.21
C LYS A 46 -4.07 -10.07 -4.80
N LEU A 47 -4.50 -11.23 -4.29
CA LEU A 47 -5.61 -12.07 -4.80
C LEU A 47 -7.00 -11.37 -4.97
N SER A 48 -7.11 -10.07 -4.74
CA SER A 48 -8.34 -9.28 -4.86
C SER A 48 -8.25 -8.33 -6.05
N THR A 49 -8.87 -8.71 -7.18
CA THR A 49 -9.10 -7.80 -8.32
C THR A 49 -10.59 -7.55 -8.45
N SER A 50 -11.02 -6.30 -8.28
CA SER A 50 -12.42 -5.90 -8.47
C SER A 50 -12.66 -5.55 -9.93
N LEU A 51 -13.78 -6.02 -10.50
CA LEU A 51 -14.14 -5.82 -11.90
C LEU A 51 -15.43 -5.04 -12.06
N MET A 52 -15.39 -3.99 -12.88
CA MET A 52 -16.56 -3.24 -13.33
C MET A 52 -16.62 -3.28 -14.86
N GLN A 53 -17.74 -3.73 -15.42
CA GLN A 53 -17.96 -3.70 -16.86
C GLN A 53 -18.58 -2.36 -17.24
N VAL A 54 -18.07 -1.72 -18.29
CA VAL A 54 -18.57 -0.45 -18.80
C VAL A 54 -18.77 -0.53 -20.32
N GLN A 55 -19.77 0.18 -20.83
CA GLN A 55 -20.02 0.26 -22.26
C GLN A 55 -18.91 1.06 -22.94
N THR A 56 -18.51 0.66 -24.16
CA THR A 56 -17.55 1.45 -24.93
C THR A 56 -18.13 2.83 -25.20
N GLY A 57 -17.41 3.87 -24.78
CA GLY A 57 -17.85 5.27 -24.91
C GLY A 57 -18.09 5.98 -23.57
N SER A 58 -18.12 5.26 -22.44
CA SER A 58 -18.14 5.87 -21.11
C SER A 58 -16.76 6.50 -20.77
N ALA A 59 -16.49 7.66 -21.37
CA ALA A 59 -15.24 8.38 -21.19
C ALA A 59 -15.06 8.82 -19.73
N GLY A 60 -13.84 8.68 -19.21
CA GLY A 60 -13.47 9.17 -17.89
C GLY A 60 -13.84 8.27 -16.70
N GLU A 61 -14.53 7.14 -16.88
CA GLU A 61 -14.85 6.21 -15.77
C GLU A 61 -13.58 5.66 -15.07
N GLU A 62 -12.50 5.42 -15.82
CA GLU A 62 -11.20 5.00 -15.26
C GLU A 62 -10.56 6.12 -14.43
N THR A 63 -10.57 7.35 -14.95
CA THR A 63 -10.07 8.55 -14.27
C THR A 63 -10.85 8.81 -12.99
N LYS A 64 -12.19 8.74 -13.07
CA LYS A 64 -13.12 8.87 -11.95
C LYS A 64 -12.76 7.89 -10.84
N LYS A 65 -12.62 6.61 -11.18
CA LYS A 65 -12.28 5.57 -10.21
C LYS A 65 -10.90 5.75 -9.59
N THR A 66 -9.94 6.20 -10.38
CA THR A 66 -8.59 6.51 -9.90
C THR A 66 -8.61 7.65 -8.87
N LEU A 67 -9.34 8.74 -9.16
CA LEU A 67 -9.46 9.89 -8.25
C LEU A 67 -10.23 9.53 -6.97
N GLU A 68 -11.30 8.72 -7.05
CA GLU A 68 -11.99 8.18 -5.86
C GLU A 68 -11.03 7.44 -4.93
N TYR A 69 -10.17 6.60 -5.51
CA TYR A 69 -9.20 5.82 -4.75
C TYR A 69 -8.07 6.68 -4.19
N MET A 70 -7.58 7.68 -4.94
CA MET A 70 -6.59 8.64 -4.43
C MET A 70 -7.11 9.41 -3.21
N ILE A 71 -8.37 9.87 -3.25
CA ILE A 71 -9.01 10.57 -2.14
C ILE A 71 -9.10 9.68 -0.89
N SER A 72 -9.44 8.40 -1.07
CA SER A 72 -9.68 7.48 0.05
C SER A 72 -8.45 6.75 0.57
N HIS A 73 -7.45 6.47 -0.26
CA HIS A 73 -6.29 5.62 0.08
C HIS A 73 -4.94 6.36 0.01
N GLY A 74 -4.94 7.60 -0.47
CA GLY A 74 -3.75 8.44 -0.60
C GLY A 74 -3.35 8.70 -2.04
N ILE A 75 -3.07 9.96 -2.37
CA ILE A 75 -2.66 10.43 -3.70
C ILE A 75 -1.43 9.67 -4.25
N ASN A 76 -0.48 9.32 -3.39
CA ASN A 76 0.73 8.57 -3.76
C ASN A 76 0.61 7.06 -3.57
N SER A 77 -0.56 6.58 -3.14
CA SER A 77 -0.85 5.15 -3.02
C SER A 77 -1.51 4.58 -4.27
N VAL A 78 -1.97 5.43 -5.19
CA VAL A 78 -2.84 5.00 -6.29
C VAL A 78 -2.31 5.52 -7.63
N ARG A 79 -2.39 4.70 -8.69
CA ARG A 79 -2.13 5.12 -10.07
C ARG A 79 -3.17 4.53 -11.04
N GLY A 80 -3.38 5.20 -12.16
CA GLY A 80 -4.35 4.80 -13.19
C GLY A 80 -4.62 5.94 -14.17
N ALA A 81 -5.23 5.66 -15.32
CA ALA A 81 -5.54 6.66 -16.35
C ALA A 81 -4.35 7.61 -16.67
N GLU A 82 -4.57 8.93 -16.64
CA GLU A 82 -3.54 9.96 -16.84
C GLU A 82 -2.55 10.10 -15.68
N TYR A 83 -2.82 9.46 -14.53
CA TYR A 83 -2.01 9.49 -13.33
C TYR A 83 -1.17 8.21 -13.20
N CYS A 84 -0.49 7.79 -14.27
CA CYS A 84 0.30 6.55 -14.31
C CYS A 84 1.81 6.76 -14.15
N GLN A 85 2.25 7.97 -13.82
CA GLN A 85 3.65 8.31 -13.58
C GLN A 85 4.25 7.53 -12.40
N ILE A 86 5.57 7.32 -12.44
CA ILE A 86 6.30 6.58 -11.40
C ILE A 86 6.55 7.48 -10.20
N GLU A 87 6.83 8.75 -10.48
CA GLU A 87 7.14 9.78 -9.49
C GLU A 87 5.92 10.06 -8.60
N ASP A 88 6.22 10.45 -7.37
CA ASP A 88 5.18 10.88 -6.43
C ASP A 88 4.68 12.28 -6.78
N PHE A 89 3.38 12.47 -6.58
CA PHE A 89 2.75 13.78 -6.64
C PHE A 89 3.19 14.64 -5.46
N THR A 90 3.37 15.92 -5.75
CA THR A 90 3.82 16.96 -4.83
C THR A 90 2.68 17.94 -4.55
N LEU A 91 2.90 18.87 -3.60
CA LEU A 91 1.93 19.92 -3.30
C LEU A 91 1.58 20.81 -4.51
N ASN A 92 2.46 20.87 -5.52
CA ASN A 92 2.22 21.62 -6.75
C ASN A 92 1.19 20.93 -7.66
N ASP A 93 1.04 19.62 -7.54
CA ASP A 93 0.13 18.83 -8.36
C ASP A 93 -1.32 18.88 -7.84
N CYS A 94 -1.50 19.10 -6.53
CA CYS A 94 -2.81 19.05 -5.85
C CYS A 94 -3.85 19.93 -6.52
N LYS A 95 -3.49 21.17 -6.86
CA LYS A 95 -4.43 22.13 -7.48
C LYS A 95 -4.91 21.66 -8.83
N ARG A 96 -4.02 21.16 -9.70
CA ARG A 96 -4.42 20.66 -11.03
C ARG A 96 -5.34 19.45 -10.90
N MET A 97 -5.00 18.53 -10.01
CA MET A 97 -5.75 17.28 -9.80
C MET A 97 -7.12 17.53 -9.15
N SER A 98 -7.25 18.55 -8.30
CA SER A 98 -8.53 18.88 -7.68
C SER A 98 -9.58 19.37 -8.68
N TYR A 99 -9.17 20.12 -9.71
CA TYR A 99 -10.07 20.49 -10.81
C TYR A 99 -10.54 19.27 -11.62
N ALA A 100 -9.64 18.31 -11.88
CA ALA A 100 -10.03 17.07 -12.54
C ALA A 100 -11.03 16.25 -11.69
N ALA A 101 -10.80 16.17 -10.39
CA ALA A 101 -11.74 15.54 -9.45
C ALA A 101 -13.09 16.26 -9.40
N SER A 102 -13.12 17.59 -9.48
CA SER A 102 -14.37 18.34 -9.56
C SER A 102 -15.17 17.99 -10.82
N HIS A 103 -14.51 17.92 -11.97
CA HIS A 103 -15.13 17.55 -13.24
C HIS A 103 -15.68 16.12 -13.23
N HIS A 104 -14.91 15.14 -12.73
CA HIS A 104 -15.28 13.72 -12.78
C HIS A 104 -16.16 13.24 -11.61
N LEU A 105 -16.05 13.87 -10.43
CA LEU A 105 -16.72 13.45 -9.20
C LEU A 105 -17.78 14.45 -8.71
N GLY A 106 -17.87 15.64 -9.30
CA GLY A 106 -18.77 16.70 -8.83
C GLY A 106 -18.38 17.27 -7.45
N ARG A 107 -17.14 17.05 -7.00
CA ARG A 107 -16.64 17.55 -5.71
C ARG A 107 -16.13 18.99 -5.81
N SER A 108 -16.05 19.67 -4.68
CA SER A 108 -15.43 21.01 -4.61
C SER A 108 -13.92 20.91 -4.87
N PRO A 109 -13.33 21.70 -5.80
CA PRO A 109 -11.88 21.72 -6.00
C PRO A 109 -11.12 22.07 -4.72
N LEU A 110 -11.65 22.96 -3.89
CA LEU A 110 -11.01 23.35 -2.63
C LEU A 110 -10.98 22.18 -1.63
N GLU A 111 -12.08 21.44 -1.52
CA GLU A 111 -12.17 20.24 -0.67
C GLU A 111 -11.13 19.20 -1.08
N VAL A 112 -11.09 18.86 -2.37
CA VAL A 112 -10.15 17.84 -2.88
C VAL A 112 -8.70 18.30 -2.78
N GLU A 113 -8.42 19.58 -3.06
CA GLU A 113 -7.07 20.14 -2.92
C GLU A 113 -6.60 20.02 -1.47
N ASN A 114 -7.44 20.35 -0.48
CA ASN A 114 -7.09 20.22 0.93
C ASN A 114 -6.82 18.76 1.31
N ILE A 115 -7.68 17.82 0.90
CA ILE A 115 -7.46 16.38 1.14
C ILE A 115 -6.09 15.94 0.62
N PHE A 116 -5.76 16.27 -0.64
CA PHE A 116 -4.47 15.89 -1.22
C PHE A 116 -3.28 16.57 -0.54
N ARG A 117 -3.41 17.85 -0.20
CA ARG A 117 -2.38 18.57 0.57
C ARG A 117 -2.15 17.93 1.92
N ASP A 118 -3.20 17.61 2.66
CA ASP A 118 -3.13 16.99 3.98
C ASP A 118 -2.48 15.61 3.90
N GLN A 119 -2.82 14.80 2.89
CA GLN A 119 -2.16 13.52 2.65
C GLN A 119 -0.65 13.66 2.41
N ILE A 120 -0.24 14.61 1.55
CA ILE A 120 1.18 14.85 1.26
C ILE A 120 1.90 15.42 2.50
N GLN A 121 1.30 16.40 3.17
CA GLN A 121 1.87 17.00 4.37
C GLN A 121 1.99 15.98 5.50
N PHE A 122 1.05 15.06 5.65
CA PHE A 122 1.15 13.96 6.60
C PHE A 122 2.38 13.09 6.30
N ILE A 123 2.61 12.73 5.04
CA ILE A 123 3.79 11.96 4.63
C ILE A 123 5.08 12.76 4.91
N LEU A 124 5.12 14.04 4.57
CA LEU A 124 6.26 14.92 4.80
C LEU A 124 6.53 15.11 6.31
N ASN A 125 5.50 15.36 7.11
CA ASN A 125 5.61 15.55 8.55
C ASN A 125 6.00 14.26 9.27
N ASN A 126 5.52 13.10 8.82
CA ASN A 126 6.03 11.83 9.31
C ASN A 126 7.49 11.64 8.93
N SER A 127 7.89 12.00 7.70
CA SER A 127 9.30 11.97 7.27
C SER A 127 10.18 12.95 8.06
N LEU A 128 9.66 14.12 8.46
CA LEU A 128 10.36 15.12 9.27
C LEU A 128 10.38 14.78 10.76
N ASN A 129 9.36 14.12 11.28
CA ASN A 129 9.39 13.55 12.63
C ASN A 129 10.38 12.40 12.75
N CYS A 130 10.82 11.80 11.63
CA CYS A 130 12.00 10.92 11.60
C CYS A 130 13.29 11.69 11.90
N ASN A 131 13.38 12.97 11.54
CA ASN A 131 14.57 13.80 11.77
C ASN A 131 14.71 14.29 13.22
N ASN A 132 13.63 14.24 14.02
CA ASN A 132 13.67 14.45 15.48
C ASN A 132 13.86 13.13 16.26
N PHE A 133 14.08 12.02 15.56
CA PHE A 133 14.53 10.76 16.13
C PHE A 133 16.03 10.60 15.88
N SER A 134 16.82 11.50 16.47
CA SER A 134 18.27 11.39 16.53
C SER A 134 18.69 10.27 17.51
N ASN A 135 18.33 9.02 17.20
CA ASN A 135 19.00 7.76 17.58
C ASN A 135 18.13 6.52 17.26
N LEU A 136 17.75 6.31 15.99
CA LEU A 136 17.39 4.97 15.51
C LEU A 136 18.22 4.66 14.26
N LYS A 137 18.86 3.49 14.26
CA LYS A 137 19.87 3.10 13.29
C LYS A 137 19.19 2.26 12.20
N ASN A 138 19.26 2.74 10.96
CA ASN A 138 18.81 2.15 9.68
C ASN A 138 17.38 2.46 9.22
N ASP A 139 17.29 2.68 7.89
CA ASP A 139 16.06 2.89 7.10
C ASP A 139 15.01 1.78 7.27
N GLU A 140 15.42 0.57 7.65
CA GLU A 140 14.52 -0.57 7.92
C GLU A 140 13.61 -0.35 9.13
N GLU A 141 14.14 0.27 10.20
CA GLU A 141 13.37 0.55 11.41
C GLU A 141 12.29 1.60 11.11
N ASN A 142 12.60 2.53 10.21
CA ASN A 142 11.67 3.56 9.74
C ASN A 142 10.52 2.97 8.90
N LEU A 143 10.78 2.00 8.03
CA LEU A 143 9.73 1.34 7.23
C LEU A 143 8.77 0.53 8.11
N LEU A 144 9.31 -0.31 9.02
CA LEU A 144 8.46 -1.11 9.91
C LEU A 144 7.63 -0.21 10.85
N PHE A 145 8.23 0.87 11.34
CA PHE A 145 7.52 1.89 12.12
C PHE A 145 6.35 2.49 11.33
N PHE A 146 6.58 2.85 10.07
CA PHE A 146 5.57 3.44 9.20
C PHE A 146 4.40 2.49 8.94
N ASP A 147 4.67 1.23 8.62
CA ASP A 147 3.61 0.26 8.35
C ASP A 147 2.79 -0.09 9.60
N LEU A 148 3.43 -0.16 10.77
CA LEU A 148 2.72 -0.29 12.05
C LEU A 148 1.86 0.94 12.35
N LYS A 149 2.31 2.15 11.97
CA LYS A 149 1.52 3.38 12.09
C LYS A 149 0.31 3.41 11.15
N ASN A 150 0.49 2.96 9.91
CA ASN A 150 -0.62 2.87 8.96
C ASN A 150 -1.66 1.86 9.41
N PHE A 151 -1.22 0.70 9.91
CA PHE A 151 -2.09 -0.30 10.52
C PHE A 151 -2.95 0.31 11.62
N ILE A 152 -2.34 1.08 12.53
CA ILE A 152 -3.06 1.74 13.62
C ILE A 152 -4.12 2.70 13.08
N ASN A 153 -3.78 3.53 12.08
CA ASN A 153 -4.71 4.49 11.49
C ASN A 153 -5.87 3.80 10.76
N GLU A 154 -5.60 2.72 10.04
CA GLU A 154 -6.64 1.93 9.38
C GLU A 154 -7.60 1.32 10.41
N LYS A 155 -7.06 0.72 11.48
CA LYS A 155 -7.88 0.15 12.56
C LYS A 155 -8.63 1.22 13.36
N SER A 156 -8.05 2.40 13.55
CA SER A 156 -8.67 3.51 14.25
C SER A 156 -9.91 4.01 13.49
N ILE A 157 -9.79 4.17 12.17
CA ILE A 157 -10.90 4.58 11.29
C ILE A 157 -11.98 3.49 11.25
N THR A 158 -11.60 2.25 10.97
CA THR A 158 -12.55 1.13 10.79
C THR A 158 -13.33 0.80 12.07
N GLN A 159 -12.70 0.96 13.24
CA GLN A 159 -13.35 0.69 14.52
C GLN A 159 -13.88 1.95 15.22
N ASN A 160 -13.73 3.12 14.59
CA ASN A 160 -14.07 4.42 15.17
C ASN A 160 -13.48 4.60 16.59
N LYS A 161 -12.18 4.33 16.72
CA LYS A 161 -11.41 4.44 17.96
C LYS A 161 -10.23 5.38 17.73
N GLU A 162 -9.75 6.01 18.80
CA GLU A 162 -8.52 6.78 18.72
C GLU A 162 -7.28 5.90 18.46
N PRO A 163 -6.33 6.33 17.61
CA PRO A 163 -5.11 5.57 17.27
C PRO A 163 -4.35 4.99 18.47
N PHE A 164 -4.20 5.77 19.54
CA PHE A 164 -3.45 5.37 20.73
C PHE A 164 -4.12 4.23 21.52
N LEU A 165 -5.42 3.99 21.33
CA LEU A 165 -6.14 2.88 21.96
C LEU A 165 -5.84 1.55 21.27
N ILE A 166 -5.53 1.57 19.97
CA ILE A 166 -5.12 0.39 19.20
C ILE A 166 -3.73 -0.05 19.67
N LEU A 167 -2.70 0.76 19.42
CA LEU A 167 -1.33 0.55 19.90
C LEU A 167 -0.68 1.90 20.24
N THR A 168 0.11 1.94 21.31
CA THR A 168 0.87 3.13 21.70
C THR A 168 2.23 3.16 21.01
N ASN A 169 2.84 4.35 20.89
CA ASN A 169 4.19 4.48 20.33
C ASN A 169 5.22 3.63 21.09
N ALA A 170 5.06 3.49 22.42
CA ALA A 170 5.92 2.63 23.23
C ALA A 170 5.85 1.16 22.76
N VAL A 171 4.63 0.66 22.49
CA VAL A 171 4.43 -0.70 21.99
C VAL A 171 5.01 -0.85 20.58
N ILE A 172 4.85 0.14 19.69
CA ILE A 172 5.46 0.12 18.36
C ILE A 172 6.98 -0.03 18.45
N ASN A 173 7.62 0.74 19.34
CA ASN A 173 9.07 0.67 19.54
C ASN A 173 9.49 -0.72 20.04
N GLU A 174 8.75 -1.28 21.01
CA GLU A 174 9.00 -2.65 21.48
C GLU A 174 8.83 -3.69 20.36
N LEU A 175 7.86 -3.54 19.46
CA LEU A 175 7.66 -4.42 18.31
C LEU A 175 8.82 -4.34 17.32
N ILE A 176 9.37 -3.15 17.08
CA ILE A 176 10.51 -2.94 16.18
C ILE A 176 11.78 -3.56 16.74
N ILE A 177 11.99 -3.42 18.05
CA ILE A 177 13.14 -3.97 18.77
C ILE A 177 13.08 -5.50 18.80
N ASN A 178 11.94 -6.07 19.22
CA ASN A 178 11.83 -7.50 19.51
C ASN A 178 11.39 -8.34 18.29
N ARG A 179 10.75 -7.74 17.28
CA ARG A 179 10.29 -8.38 16.02
C ARG A 179 9.62 -9.76 16.19
N PRO A 180 8.55 -9.86 17.00
CA PRO A 180 7.86 -11.13 17.25
C PRO A 180 7.30 -11.76 15.96
N LYS A 181 7.48 -13.07 15.83
CA LYS A 181 7.04 -13.89 14.68
C LYS A 181 5.95 -14.89 15.04
N THR A 182 5.68 -15.07 16.32
CA THR A 182 4.64 -15.94 16.88
C THR A 182 3.76 -15.17 17.86
N LEU A 183 2.55 -15.66 18.10
CA LEU A 183 1.64 -15.04 19.09
C LEU A 183 2.24 -15.10 20.49
N GLU A 184 2.98 -16.17 20.81
CA GLU A 184 3.69 -16.33 22.09
C GLU A 184 4.81 -15.31 22.27
N GLU A 185 5.53 -14.95 21.20
CA GLU A 185 6.54 -13.89 21.26
C GLU A 185 5.88 -12.51 21.39
N LEU A 186 4.72 -12.31 20.74
CA LEU A 186 3.96 -11.08 20.82
C LEU A 186 3.39 -10.85 22.23
N GLU A 187 3.00 -11.91 22.93
CA GLU A 187 2.50 -11.85 24.31
C GLU A 187 3.57 -11.36 25.31
N LYS A 188 4.85 -11.59 25.01
CA LYS A 188 5.96 -11.13 25.85
C LYS A 188 6.20 -9.62 25.73
N ILE A 189 5.58 -8.94 24.77
CA ILE A 189 5.74 -7.50 24.54
C ILE A 189 4.95 -6.70 25.57
N LYS A 190 5.66 -5.85 26.32
CA LYS A 190 5.06 -4.98 27.34
C LYS A 190 4.01 -4.04 26.70
N GLY A 191 2.77 -4.12 27.19
CA GLY A 191 1.65 -3.31 26.71
C GLY A 191 0.75 -3.99 25.67
N ILE A 192 1.05 -5.24 25.29
CA ILE A 192 0.18 -6.09 24.49
C ILE A 192 -0.49 -7.13 25.40
N GLY A 193 -1.77 -6.93 25.70
CA GLY A 193 -2.57 -7.89 26.47
C GLY A 193 -3.31 -8.89 25.58
N PRO A 194 -3.89 -9.96 26.17
CA PRO A 194 -4.55 -11.05 25.44
C PRO A 194 -5.68 -10.57 24.53
N LYS A 195 -6.41 -9.51 24.94
CA LYS A 195 -7.44 -8.89 24.10
C LYS A 195 -6.89 -8.34 22.79
N LYS A 196 -5.75 -7.64 22.83
CA LYS A 196 -5.10 -7.07 21.64
C LYS A 196 -4.49 -8.16 20.77
N ILE A 197 -3.96 -9.23 21.37
CA ILE A 197 -3.43 -10.39 20.64
C ILE A 197 -4.56 -11.05 19.84
N LYS A 198 -5.72 -11.26 20.47
CA LYS A 198 -6.89 -11.82 19.79
C LYS A 198 -7.42 -10.92 18.68
N GLU A 199 -7.41 -9.60 18.88
CA GLU A 199 -7.93 -8.64 17.89
C GLU A 199 -6.96 -8.34 16.74
N TYR A 200 -5.64 -8.28 17.00
CA TYR A 200 -4.66 -7.72 16.08
C TYR A 200 -3.40 -8.57 15.87
N GLY A 201 -3.23 -9.65 16.65
CA GLY A 201 -1.95 -10.34 16.77
C GLY A 201 -1.45 -10.94 15.46
N GLU A 202 -2.34 -11.57 14.70
CA GLU A 202 -1.98 -12.17 13.40
C GLU A 202 -1.58 -11.11 12.37
N GLU A 203 -2.30 -9.98 12.30
CA GLU A 203 -2.00 -8.89 11.37
C GLU A 203 -0.66 -8.22 11.69
N ILE A 204 -0.41 -7.94 12.98
CA ILE A 204 0.88 -7.36 13.44
C ILE A 204 2.03 -8.30 13.08
N ILE A 205 1.89 -9.59 13.37
CA ILE A 205 2.91 -10.59 13.02
C ILE A 205 3.13 -10.64 11.51
N ASN A 206 2.07 -10.52 10.71
CA ASN A 206 2.18 -10.54 9.26
C ASN A 206 2.93 -9.30 8.73
N ILE A 207 2.67 -8.11 9.28
CA ILE A 207 3.38 -6.86 8.96
C ILE A 207 4.88 -7.03 9.28
N ILE A 208 5.21 -7.56 10.45
CA ILE A 208 6.60 -7.80 10.88
C ILE A 208 7.28 -8.84 9.98
N LYS A 209 6.61 -9.98 9.69
CA LYS A 209 7.12 -11.02 8.79
C LYS A 209 7.39 -10.47 7.40
N THR A 210 6.51 -9.61 6.88
CA THR A 210 6.67 -8.98 5.57
C THR A 210 7.97 -8.17 5.49
N HIS A 211 8.29 -7.39 6.52
CA HIS A 211 9.55 -6.64 6.61
C HIS A 211 10.78 -7.54 6.74
N LEU A 212 10.66 -8.66 7.46
CA LEU A 212 11.76 -9.63 7.57
C LEU A 212 12.04 -10.37 6.25
N ILE A 213 11.01 -10.57 5.41
CA ILE A 213 11.17 -11.16 4.08
C ILE A 213 11.85 -10.18 3.12
N GLN A 214 11.58 -8.87 3.25
CA GLN A 214 12.26 -7.84 2.46
C GLN A 214 13.77 -7.75 2.75
N LYS A 215 14.21 -8.08 3.97
CA LYS A 215 15.64 -8.22 4.32
C LYS A 215 16.38 -9.30 3.53
N CYS A 216 15.67 -10.32 3.05
CA CYS A 216 16.28 -11.38 2.22
C CYS A 216 16.51 -10.94 0.75
N ILE A 217 16.09 -9.73 0.37
CA ILE A 217 16.26 -9.22 -1.02
C ILE A 217 17.60 -8.50 -1.18
N SER A 218 18.25 -8.07 -0.09
CA SER A 218 19.53 -7.35 -0.11
C SER A 218 20.76 -8.19 0.25
N CYS A 219 20.62 -9.39 0.82
CA CYS A 219 21.75 -10.28 1.10
C CYS A 219 21.83 -11.43 0.10
N ASN A 220 22.84 -11.35 -0.77
CA ASN A 220 23.22 -12.40 -1.70
C ASN A 220 23.97 -13.52 -0.95
N THR A 221 23.28 -14.41 -0.23
CA THR A 221 23.88 -15.66 0.25
C THR A 221 22.82 -16.76 0.44
N GLN A 222 23.19 -17.95 -0.02
CA GLN A 222 22.38 -19.15 -0.17
C GLN A 222 21.57 -19.50 1.09
N ILE A 223 20.26 -19.75 0.93
CA ILE A 223 19.48 -20.51 1.91
C ILE A 223 18.76 -21.63 1.17
N GLU A 224 19.17 -22.84 1.50
CA GLU A 224 18.66 -24.12 1.05
C GLU A 224 17.16 -24.32 1.35
N SER A 225 16.54 -25.09 0.47
CA SER A 225 15.23 -25.76 0.50
C SER A 225 14.25 -25.48 1.67
N ASN A 226 13.18 -24.73 1.39
CA ASN A 226 11.87 -24.91 2.05
C ASN A 226 10.74 -24.62 1.02
N PRO A 227 9.70 -25.48 0.86
CA PRO A 227 8.76 -25.42 -0.27
C PRO A 227 7.78 -24.24 -0.31
N ASN A 228 7.71 -23.40 0.72
CA ASN A 228 6.65 -22.39 0.86
C ASN A 228 7.17 -20.94 0.88
N LYS A 229 7.88 -20.50 -0.17
CA LYS A 229 8.20 -19.07 -0.40
C LYS A 229 7.42 -18.49 -1.58
N THR A 230 6.62 -17.46 -1.32
CA THR A 230 6.17 -16.48 -2.31
C THR A 230 7.42 -15.83 -2.95
N LYS A 231 7.63 -16.09 -4.24
CA LYS A 231 8.86 -15.74 -4.98
C LYS A 231 8.85 -14.25 -5.38
N CYS A 232 9.99 -13.56 -5.25
CA CYS A 232 10.18 -12.21 -5.79
C CYS A 232 10.05 -12.19 -7.33
N TYR A 233 9.78 -11.02 -7.93
CA TYR A 233 9.46 -10.90 -9.37
C TYR A 233 10.51 -11.53 -10.32
N LYS A 234 11.82 -11.42 -10.02
CA LYS A 234 12.89 -12.12 -10.75
C LYS A 234 12.79 -13.65 -10.65
N CYS A 235 12.60 -14.18 -9.44
CA CYS A 235 12.44 -15.62 -9.18
C CYS A 235 11.10 -16.16 -9.71
N TRP A 236 10.05 -15.35 -9.73
CA TRP A 236 8.75 -15.67 -10.31
C TRP A 236 8.85 -15.76 -11.86
N LYS A 237 9.56 -14.82 -12.51
CA LYS A 237 9.75 -14.79 -13.98
C LYS A 237 10.60 -15.94 -14.51
N GLN A 238 11.55 -16.44 -13.72
CA GLN A 238 12.40 -17.59 -14.10
C GLN A 238 11.64 -18.93 -14.07
N ASN A 239 10.61 -19.06 -13.23
CA ASN A 239 9.86 -20.32 -13.06
C ASN A 239 8.61 -20.43 -13.95
N ASN A 240 8.21 -19.36 -14.63
CA ASN A 240 7.01 -19.31 -15.48
C ASN A 240 7.33 -19.04 -16.96
N LYS A 241 8.60 -19.20 -17.37
CA LYS A 241 8.95 -19.35 -18.79
C LYS A 241 8.64 -20.79 -19.20
N LYS A 242 7.42 -21.02 -19.68
CA LYS A 242 7.15 -22.09 -20.65
C LYS A 242 7.02 -21.44 -22.02
#